data_AF-A0A1V1SYK2-F1
#
_entry.id   AF-A0A1V1SYK2-F1
#
_cell.length_a   1.000
_cell.length_b   1.000
_cell.length_c   1.000
_cell.angle_alpha   90.00
_cell.angle_beta   90.00
_cell.angle_gamma   90.00
#
_symmetry.space_group_name_H-M   'P 1'
#
loop_
_entity.id
_entity.type
_entity.pdbx_description
1 polymer ?
#
loop_
_entity_poly.entity_id
_entity_poly.type
_entity_poly.pdbx_seq_one_letter_code
_entity_poly.pdbx_strand_id
1 'polypeptide(L)'
;MSVIATKALHQPGFAFERTSLFKRGKLAKRFYASVIGPINGVSSEGLRLGVERRLKAIFLLCLQHREFYLAVDGSSTFWRLVSEQWDTLEHVDPEEAAAFVRACQAARERCDSDAPTGELSDMVDDFIEIHRIMMALRPAHHFQITLRPSRLLQEAPTTTSLAPGNATLGTASPWPPTYFTAQEVAWFSHDHLLPQLYGLTTSVKITKAVDFPRIPDAYTHPLDVRLFLAFTSLSNLGRDRRVSLCMTPITFWDDDERKDWHLATGGASKLCWTTWEFCRWAKDEFSSGREAVVGLCHFHCVAQDNPWKWFEKSFKPSRHIRRDVY
;
A
#
# COMPACT_ATOMS: atom_id res chain seq x y z
N MET A 1 -20.23 3.91 22.60
CA MET A 1 -20.34 3.24 21.29
C MET A 1 -21.79 2.86 21.09
N SER A 2 -22.34 3.05 19.89
CA SER A 2 -23.70 2.61 19.57
C SER A 2 -23.77 1.09 19.62
N VAL A 3 -24.86 0.54 20.16
CA VAL A 3 -25.15 -0.92 20.17
C VAL A 3 -25.03 -1.53 18.77
N ILE A 4 -25.36 -0.76 17.74
CA ILE A 4 -25.30 -1.18 16.33
C ILE A 4 -23.85 -1.38 15.86
N ALA A 5 -22.92 -0.51 16.29
CA ALA A 5 -21.50 -0.65 15.93
C ALA A 5 -20.87 -1.89 16.56
N THR A 6 -21.26 -2.24 17.79
CA THR A 6 -20.81 -3.46 18.46
C THR A 6 -21.37 -4.72 17.79
N LYS A 7 -22.61 -4.68 17.29
CA LYS A 7 -23.20 -5.77 16.50
C LYS A 7 -22.52 -5.94 15.14
N ALA A 8 -22.12 -4.84 14.48
CA ALA A 8 -21.39 -4.90 13.21
C ALA A 8 -20.00 -5.57 13.34
N LEU A 9 -19.41 -5.52 14.54
CA LEU A 9 -18.15 -6.19 14.86
C LEU A 9 -18.32 -7.68 15.20
N HIS A 10 -19.54 -8.20 15.39
CA HIS A 10 -19.71 -9.64 15.58
C HIS A 10 -19.41 -10.38 14.27
N GLN A 11 -18.22 -10.96 14.19
CA GLN A 11 -17.80 -11.81 13.08
C GLN A 11 -17.58 -13.24 13.61
N PRO A 12 -18.00 -14.28 12.85
CA PRO A 12 -17.73 -15.67 13.22
C PRO A 12 -16.23 -15.91 13.46
N GLY A 13 -15.88 -16.51 14.60
CA GLY A 13 -14.49 -16.82 14.96
C GLY A 13 -13.72 -15.66 15.60
N PHE A 14 -14.37 -14.56 16.00
CA PHE A 14 -13.70 -13.41 16.61
C PHE A 14 -14.34 -12.98 17.93
N ALA A 15 -13.49 -12.69 18.92
CA ALA A 15 -13.89 -12.11 20.21
C ALA A 15 -13.45 -10.64 20.32
N PHE A 16 -13.98 -9.77 19.46
CA PHE A 16 -13.56 -8.37 19.36
C PHE A 16 -13.75 -7.58 20.67
N GLU A 17 -14.82 -7.87 21.42
CA GLU A 17 -15.10 -7.30 22.74
C GLU A 17 -14.03 -7.63 23.79
N ARG A 18 -13.32 -8.74 23.62
CA ARG A 18 -12.21 -9.15 24.50
C ARG A 18 -10.91 -8.41 24.18
N THR A 19 -10.81 -7.68 23.07
CA THR A 19 -9.58 -6.94 22.70
C THR A 19 -9.57 -5.50 23.25
N SER A 20 -8.37 -4.97 23.52
CA SER A 20 -8.19 -3.62 24.09
C SER A 20 -8.49 -2.50 23.10
N LEU A 21 -8.32 -2.76 21.80
CA LEU A 21 -8.45 -1.74 20.75
C LEU A 21 -9.85 -1.12 20.69
N PHE A 22 -10.90 -1.90 20.98
CA PHE A 22 -12.29 -1.42 20.94
C PHE A 22 -12.83 -0.94 22.29
N LYS A 23 -12.02 -0.93 23.36
CA LYS A 23 -12.50 -0.59 24.72
C LYS A 23 -12.66 0.91 24.98
N ARG A 24 -12.07 1.77 24.14
CA ARG A 24 -12.27 3.24 23.94
C ARG A 24 -10.91 3.88 23.65
N GLY A 25 -10.81 4.66 22.57
CA GLY A 25 -9.58 5.37 22.20
C GLY A 25 -9.68 6.01 20.81
N LYS A 26 -8.69 6.84 20.46
CA LYS A 26 -8.58 7.46 19.12
C LYS A 26 -8.59 6.39 18.02
N LEU A 27 -7.85 5.32 18.22
CA LEU A 27 -7.72 4.22 17.26
C LEU A 27 -9.04 3.46 17.02
N ALA A 28 -9.84 3.24 18.07
CA ALA A 28 -11.17 2.66 17.92
C ALA A 28 -12.05 3.53 17.01
N LYS A 29 -12.11 4.85 17.29
CA LYS A 29 -12.89 5.80 16.48
C LYS A 29 -12.46 5.79 15.02
N ARG A 30 -11.14 5.72 14.77
CA ARG A 30 -10.57 5.63 13.43
C ARG A 30 -10.94 4.33 12.73
N PHE A 31 -10.85 3.19 13.41
CA PHE A 31 -11.34 1.92 12.88
C PHE A 31 -12.81 2.00 12.46
N TYR A 32 -13.67 2.54 13.34
CA TYR A 32 -15.09 2.70 13.04
C TYR A 32 -15.32 3.57 11.80
N ALA A 33 -14.62 4.70 11.70
CA ALA A 33 -14.77 5.62 10.58
C ALA A 33 -14.30 5.00 9.25
N SER A 34 -13.14 4.34 9.25
CA SER A 34 -12.53 3.76 8.04
C SER A 34 -13.18 2.45 7.57
N VAL A 35 -13.70 1.62 8.48
CA VAL A 35 -14.18 0.26 8.18
C VAL A 35 -15.70 0.13 8.23
N ILE A 36 -16.36 0.75 9.20
CA ILE A 36 -17.83 0.65 9.38
C ILE A 36 -18.53 1.80 8.67
N GLY A 37 -18.02 3.02 8.81
CA GLY A 37 -18.63 4.22 8.24
C GLY A 37 -19.89 4.68 8.98
N PRO A 38 -20.67 5.58 8.37
CA PRO A 38 -21.91 6.09 8.96
C PRO A 38 -22.95 4.98 9.09
N ILE A 39 -23.59 4.91 10.26
CA ILE A 39 -24.56 3.87 10.64
C ILE A 39 -25.99 4.20 10.13
N ASN A 40 -26.19 5.41 9.59
CA ASN A 40 -27.52 5.92 9.25
C ASN A 40 -28.11 5.19 8.03
N GLY A 41 -29.29 4.59 8.19
CA GLY A 41 -30.05 3.98 7.10
C GLY A 41 -29.57 2.59 6.65
N VAL A 42 -28.61 1.97 7.35
CA VAL A 42 -28.08 0.64 7.03
C VAL A 42 -28.51 -0.37 8.09
N SER A 43 -28.95 -1.56 7.67
CA SER A 43 -29.28 -2.65 8.59
C SER A 43 -28.03 -3.16 9.32
N SER A 44 -28.21 -3.72 10.52
CA SER A 44 -27.07 -4.30 11.28
C SER A 44 -26.35 -5.40 10.50
N GLU A 45 -27.07 -6.17 9.71
CA GLU A 45 -26.52 -7.23 8.87
C GLU A 45 -25.71 -6.65 7.68
N GLY A 46 -26.21 -5.58 7.05
CA GLY A 46 -25.47 -4.87 6.00
C GLY A 46 -24.15 -4.29 6.52
N LEU A 47 -24.14 -3.75 7.74
CA LEU A 47 -22.93 -3.27 8.39
C LEU A 47 -21.96 -4.43 8.70
N ARG A 48 -22.47 -5.56 9.21
CA ARG A 48 -21.67 -6.75 9.51
C ARG A 48 -20.96 -7.28 8.26
N LEU A 49 -21.69 -7.43 7.15
CA LEU A 49 -21.13 -7.87 5.86
C LEU A 49 -20.14 -6.84 5.29
N GLY A 50 -20.41 -5.55 5.47
CA GLY A 50 -19.51 -4.47 5.05
C GLY A 50 -18.17 -4.49 5.81
N VAL A 51 -18.21 -4.76 7.12
CA VAL A 51 -17.01 -4.98 7.95
C VAL A 51 -16.26 -6.20 7.48
N GLU A 52 -16.95 -7.34 7.34
CA GLU A 52 -16.36 -8.60 6.92
C GLU A 52 -15.61 -8.44 5.59
N ARG A 53 -16.24 -7.79 4.60
CA ARG A 53 -15.63 -7.53 3.29
C ARG A 53 -14.35 -6.69 3.40
N ARG A 54 -14.35 -5.61 4.18
CA ARG A 54 -13.18 -4.73 4.32
C ARG A 54 -12.05 -5.38 5.11
N LEU A 55 -12.39 -6.19 6.12
CA LEU A 55 -11.41 -7.00 6.84
C LEU A 55 -10.80 -8.07 5.93
N LYS A 56 -11.62 -8.80 5.17
CA LYS A 56 -11.11 -9.74 4.14
C LYS A 56 -10.18 -9.04 3.16
N ALA A 57 -10.51 -7.83 2.70
CA ALA A 57 -9.68 -7.08 1.77
C ALA A 57 -8.27 -6.76 2.32
N ILE A 58 -8.14 -6.30 3.57
CA ILE A 58 -6.81 -6.04 4.16
C ILE A 58 -6.01 -7.32 4.39
N PHE A 59 -6.65 -8.40 4.83
CA PHE A 59 -5.97 -9.68 5.01
C PHE A 59 -5.56 -10.31 3.68
N LEU A 60 -6.38 -10.19 2.63
CA LEU A 60 -6.03 -10.61 1.28
C LEU A 60 -4.77 -9.88 0.78
N LEU A 61 -4.69 -8.55 0.95
CA LEU A 61 -3.48 -7.78 0.62
C LEU A 61 -2.26 -8.28 1.41
N CYS A 62 -2.43 -8.57 2.70
CA CYS A 62 -1.33 -9.08 3.53
C CYS A 62 -0.84 -10.45 3.05
N LEU A 63 -1.75 -11.35 2.67
CA LEU A 63 -1.44 -12.69 2.18
C LEU A 63 -0.82 -12.67 0.77
N GLN A 64 -1.32 -11.80 -0.11
CA GLN A 64 -0.77 -11.59 -1.46
C GLN A 64 0.68 -11.10 -1.41
N HIS A 65 1.00 -10.24 -0.45
CA HIS A 65 2.35 -9.68 -0.26
C HIS A 65 3.15 -10.35 0.87
N ARG A 66 2.83 -11.61 1.23
CA ARG A 66 3.51 -12.33 2.34
C ARG A 66 5.03 -12.41 2.19
N GLU A 67 5.54 -12.56 0.97
CA GLU A 67 6.98 -12.66 0.73
C GLU A 67 7.67 -11.33 1.00
N PHE A 68 7.02 -10.23 0.59
CA PHE A 68 7.46 -8.88 0.89
C PHE A 68 7.40 -8.62 2.40
N TYR A 69 6.32 -9.03 3.07
CA TYR A 69 6.18 -8.94 4.53
C TYR A 69 7.35 -9.58 5.28
N LEU A 70 7.70 -10.82 4.91
CA LEU A 70 8.83 -11.56 5.48
C LEU A 70 10.18 -10.88 5.18
N ALA A 71 10.37 -10.40 3.95
CA ALA A 71 11.62 -9.77 3.52
C ALA A 71 11.89 -8.44 4.23
N VAL A 72 10.84 -7.64 4.51
CA VAL A 72 10.98 -6.37 5.24
C VAL A 72 10.71 -6.48 6.75
N ASP A 73 10.63 -7.69 7.28
CA ASP A 73 10.39 -7.99 8.70
C ASP A 73 9.18 -7.21 9.28
N GLY A 74 8.10 -7.15 8.50
CA GLY A 74 6.86 -6.46 8.89
C GLY A 74 7.01 -4.97 9.19
N SER A 75 8.06 -4.33 8.66
CA SER A 75 8.35 -2.90 8.85
C SER A 75 7.26 -1.97 8.29
N SER A 76 7.39 -0.68 8.60
CA SER A 76 6.47 0.37 8.13
C SER A 76 6.31 0.41 6.61
N THR A 77 7.33 -0.01 5.85
CA THR A 77 7.28 -0.09 4.38
C THR A 77 6.20 -1.06 3.89
N PHE A 78 6.04 -2.22 4.53
CA PHE A 78 4.97 -3.16 4.21
C PHE A 78 3.60 -2.56 4.53
N TRP A 79 3.45 -1.96 5.71
CA TRP A 79 2.17 -1.38 6.11
C TRP A 79 1.78 -0.18 5.26
N ARG A 80 2.76 0.55 4.71
CA ARG A 80 2.52 1.58 3.72
C ARG A 80 1.93 1.00 2.44
N LEU A 81 2.55 -0.03 1.87
CA LEU A 81 2.01 -0.76 0.71
C LEU A 81 0.56 -1.21 0.96
N VAL A 82 0.30 -1.82 2.11
CA VAL A 82 -1.05 -2.27 2.48
C VAL A 82 -2.02 -1.10 2.59
N SER A 83 -1.65 -0.01 3.29
CA SER A 83 -2.51 1.16 3.48
C SER A 83 -2.86 1.88 2.17
N GLU A 84 -1.90 1.97 1.24
CA GLU A 84 -2.09 2.60 -0.06
C GLU A 84 -3.06 1.79 -0.93
N GLN A 85 -3.06 0.45 -0.82
CA GLN A 85 -3.93 -0.43 -1.60
C GLN A 85 -5.28 -0.72 -0.94
N TRP A 86 -5.39 -0.58 0.38
CA TRP A 86 -6.61 -0.92 1.09
C TRP A 86 -7.73 0.09 0.85
N ASP A 87 -8.85 -0.40 0.30
CA ASP A 87 -10.04 0.40 0.04
C ASP A 87 -10.84 0.65 1.34
N THR A 88 -10.81 1.90 1.81
CA THR A 88 -11.36 2.34 3.09
C THR A 88 -12.19 3.61 2.92
N LEU A 89 -13.09 3.86 3.87
CA LEU A 89 -14.01 5.01 3.83
C LEU A 89 -13.36 6.33 4.24
N GLU A 90 -12.27 6.24 4.99
CA GLU A 90 -11.42 7.37 5.37
C GLU A 90 -9.97 6.96 5.16
N HIS A 91 -9.10 7.95 4.94
CA HIS A 91 -7.66 7.72 4.88
C HIS A 91 -7.17 6.99 6.13
N VAL A 92 -6.43 5.91 5.95
CA VAL A 92 -5.80 5.12 7.01
C VAL A 92 -4.29 5.24 6.86
N ASP A 93 -3.62 5.72 7.91
CA ASP A 93 -2.16 5.79 7.94
C ASP A 93 -1.55 4.38 8.12
N PRO A 94 -0.30 4.12 7.67
CA PRO A 94 0.34 2.80 7.76
C PRO A 94 0.31 2.19 9.17
N GLU A 95 0.56 3.00 10.20
CA GLU A 95 0.55 2.57 11.59
C GLU A 95 -0.86 2.16 12.07
N GLU A 96 -1.89 2.83 11.56
CA GLU A 96 -3.29 2.50 11.84
C GLU A 96 -3.66 1.15 11.20
N ALA A 97 -3.28 0.93 9.93
CA ALA A 97 -3.50 -0.34 9.24
C ALA A 97 -2.85 -1.52 10.00
N ALA A 98 -1.58 -1.36 10.40
CA ALA A 98 -0.87 -2.35 11.20
C ALA A 98 -1.59 -2.64 12.53
N ALA A 99 -2.07 -1.60 13.21
CA ALA A 99 -2.75 -1.75 14.47
C ALA A 99 -4.14 -2.41 14.33
N PHE A 100 -4.85 -2.15 13.24
CA PHE A 100 -6.13 -2.81 12.94
C PHE A 100 -5.96 -4.29 12.67
N VAL A 101 -4.95 -4.69 11.89
CA VAL A 101 -4.63 -6.10 11.65
C VAL A 101 -4.28 -6.81 12.96
N ARG A 102 -3.41 -6.22 13.78
CA ARG A 102 -3.08 -6.77 15.11
C ARG A 102 -4.30 -6.90 16.02
N ALA A 103 -5.26 -5.96 15.94
CA ALA A 103 -6.50 -6.05 16.68
C ALA A 103 -7.32 -7.29 16.29
N CYS A 104 -7.40 -7.57 14.99
CA CYS A 104 -8.14 -8.71 14.45
C CYS A 104 -7.46 -10.03 14.81
N GLN A 105 -6.13 -10.10 14.72
CA GLN A 105 -5.36 -11.26 15.20
C GLN A 105 -5.62 -11.53 16.68
N ALA A 106 -5.51 -10.50 17.53
CA ALA A 106 -5.79 -10.65 18.96
C ALA A 106 -7.24 -11.03 19.26
N ALA A 107 -8.20 -10.61 18.43
CA ALA A 107 -9.61 -11.01 18.56
C ALA A 107 -9.81 -12.47 18.17
N ARG A 108 -9.09 -12.95 17.15
CA ARG A 108 -9.11 -14.32 16.67
C ARG A 108 -8.49 -15.28 17.70
N GLU A 109 -7.31 -14.95 18.23
CA GLU A 109 -6.60 -15.76 19.23
C GLU A 109 -7.33 -15.88 20.57
N ARG A 110 -8.22 -14.94 20.89
CA ARG A 110 -9.04 -14.93 22.12
C ARG A 110 -10.43 -15.57 21.94
N CYS A 111 -10.74 -16.01 20.74
CA CYS A 111 -11.97 -16.73 20.44
C CYS A 111 -11.85 -18.17 20.93
N ASP A 112 -12.97 -18.73 21.39
CA ASP A 112 -12.99 -20.10 21.89
C ASP A 112 -12.84 -21.09 20.71
N SER A 113 -12.18 -22.24 20.92
CA SER A 113 -11.84 -23.18 19.84
C SER A 113 -13.04 -23.71 19.05
N ASP A 114 -14.20 -23.74 19.70
CA ASP A 114 -15.42 -24.33 19.16
C ASP A 114 -16.32 -23.28 18.47
N ALA A 115 -15.87 -22.03 18.40
CA ALA A 115 -16.63 -20.96 17.77
C ALA A 115 -16.76 -21.19 16.25
N PRO A 116 -17.93 -20.90 15.64
CA PRO A 116 -18.10 -21.02 14.19
C PRO A 116 -17.06 -20.18 13.45
N THR A 117 -16.33 -20.81 12.53
CA THR A 117 -15.33 -20.15 11.66
C THR A 117 -15.92 -19.84 10.29
N GLY A 118 -15.22 -19.01 9.53
CA GLY A 118 -15.51 -18.74 8.13
C GLY A 118 -14.29 -18.18 7.40
N GLU A 119 -14.47 -17.80 6.15
CA GLU A 119 -13.35 -17.36 5.29
C GLU A 119 -12.49 -16.24 5.90
N LEU A 120 -13.10 -15.29 6.64
CA LEU A 120 -12.33 -14.26 7.32
C LEU A 120 -11.43 -14.84 8.42
N SER A 121 -11.92 -15.77 9.25
CA SER A 121 -11.08 -16.37 10.31
C SER A 121 -9.94 -17.18 9.71
N ASP A 122 -10.18 -17.89 8.60
CA ASP A 122 -9.16 -18.69 7.92
C ASP A 122 -8.03 -17.80 7.39
N MET A 123 -8.37 -16.67 6.73
CA MET A 123 -7.38 -15.68 6.28
C MET A 123 -6.57 -15.07 7.43
N VAL A 124 -7.21 -14.84 8.58
CA VAL A 124 -6.51 -14.33 9.77
C VAL A 124 -5.58 -15.38 10.35
N ASP A 125 -6.00 -16.65 10.41
CA ASP A 125 -5.18 -17.76 10.90
C ASP A 125 -3.93 -17.96 10.01
N ASP A 126 -4.10 -17.92 8.69
CA ASP A 126 -2.98 -17.95 7.74
C ASP A 126 -1.99 -16.81 7.98
N PHE A 127 -2.48 -15.60 8.21
CA PHE A 127 -1.62 -14.45 8.47
C PHE A 127 -0.96 -14.50 9.86
N ILE A 128 -1.63 -15.04 10.88
CA ILE A 128 -1.02 -15.31 12.18
C ILE A 128 0.16 -16.27 12.02
N GLU A 129 0.01 -17.32 11.21
CA GLU A 129 1.09 -18.27 10.96
C GLU A 129 2.26 -17.63 10.22
N ILE A 130 2.00 -16.82 9.18
CA ILE A 130 3.04 -16.03 8.50
C ILE A 130 3.76 -15.11 9.48
N HIS A 131 3.03 -14.46 10.39
CA HIS A 131 3.62 -13.59 11.41
C HIS A 131 4.51 -14.36 12.39
N ARG A 132 4.11 -15.58 12.80
CA ARG A 132 4.95 -16.46 13.63
C ARG A 132 6.22 -16.88 12.91
N ILE A 133 6.12 -17.25 11.64
CA ILE A 133 7.27 -17.58 10.80
C ILE A 133 8.23 -16.40 10.71
N MET A 134 7.71 -15.19 10.44
CA MET A 134 8.51 -13.96 10.40
C MET A 134 9.28 -13.74 11.70
N MET A 135 8.62 -13.88 12.86
CA MET A 135 9.23 -13.71 14.18
C MET A 135 10.26 -14.81 14.53
N ALA A 136 10.15 -16.00 13.93
CA ALA A 136 11.07 -17.11 14.15
C ALA A 136 12.30 -17.06 13.23
N LEU A 137 12.17 -16.46 12.04
CA LEU A 137 13.25 -16.34 11.07
C LEU A 137 14.13 -15.11 11.36
N ARG A 138 15.41 -15.18 10.96
CA ARG A 138 16.24 -13.97 10.86
C ARG A 138 15.85 -13.21 9.58
N PRO A 139 15.91 -11.87 9.57
CA PRO A 139 15.53 -11.08 8.40
C PRO A 139 16.25 -11.55 7.12
N ALA A 140 15.48 -11.82 6.07
CA ALA A 140 16.05 -12.14 4.77
C ALA A 140 16.57 -10.85 4.12
N HIS A 141 17.87 -10.75 3.86
CA HIS A 141 18.49 -9.56 3.26
C HIS A 141 18.19 -9.37 1.76
N HIS A 142 17.33 -10.22 1.15
CA HIS A 142 17.15 -10.25 -0.29
C HIS A 142 15.67 -10.24 -0.67
N PHE A 143 15.34 -9.33 -1.60
CA PHE A 143 14.02 -9.17 -2.19
C PHE A 143 13.92 -9.96 -3.48
N GLN A 144 12.99 -10.89 -3.56
CA GLN A 144 12.46 -11.39 -4.83
C GLN A 144 10.95 -11.27 -4.75
N ILE A 145 10.36 -10.52 -5.68
CA ILE A 145 8.90 -10.53 -5.84
C ILE A 145 8.59 -11.76 -6.70
N THR A 146 8.15 -12.84 -6.08
CA THR A 146 7.76 -14.05 -6.82
C THR A 146 6.29 -13.94 -7.18
N LEU A 147 5.96 -13.50 -8.40
CA LEU A 147 4.58 -13.57 -8.91
C LEU A 147 4.51 -14.11 -10.34
N ARG A 148 3.45 -14.91 -10.55
CA ARG A 148 3.12 -15.65 -11.78
C ARG A 148 3.00 -14.73 -13.01
N PRO A 149 3.28 -15.25 -14.22
CA PRO A 149 3.72 -14.44 -15.35
C PRO A 149 2.66 -13.45 -15.84
N SER A 150 3.08 -12.22 -16.10
CA SER A 150 2.33 -11.21 -16.86
C SER A 150 2.96 -10.99 -18.25
N ARG A 151 2.13 -10.49 -19.17
CA ARG A 151 2.17 -10.56 -20.65
C ARG A 151 3.36 -9.94 -21.40
N LEU A 152 4.42 -9.48 -20.74
CA LEU A 152 5.62 -9.03 -21.46
C LEU A 152 6.51 -10.25 -21.78
N LEU A 153 6.17 -10.86 -22.91
CA LEU A 153 6.84 -11.97 -23.61
C LEU A 153 6.77 -13.35 -22.94
N GLN A 154 5.75 -14.10 -23.35
CA GLN A 154 5.91 -15.52 -23.65
C GLN A 154 6.98 -15.69 -24.73
N GLU A 155 8.19 -16.03 -24.32
CA GLU A 155 8.95 -17.10 -24.97
C GLU A 155 9.32 -18.09 -23.85
N ALA A 156 8.40 -19.01 -23.58
CA ALA A 156 8.69 -20.13 -22.71
C ALA A 156 9.72 -21.05 -23.38
N PRO A 157 10.49 -21.78 -22.57
CA PRO A 157 10.21 -23.21 -22.52
C PRO A 157 9.70 -23.61 -21.14
N THR A 158 8.45 -24.05 -21.16
CA THR A 158 7.87 -25.20 -20.47
C THR A 158 8.39 -25.58 -19.07
N THR A 159 7.41 -25.63 -18.15
CA THR A 159 7.32 -26.51 -16.97
C THR A 159 8.43 -26.40 -15.92
N THR A 160 8.07 -25.93 -14.72
CA THR A 160 8.78 -26.37 -13.52
C THR A 160 7.80 -26.63 -12.39
N SER A 161 7.62 -27.94 -12.17
CA SER A 161 7.02 -28.57 -11.01
C SER A 161 7.80 -28.19 -9.74
N LEU A 162 7.08 -28.01 -8.64
CA LEU A 162 7.64 -27.92 -7.30
C LEU A 162 8.18 -29.31 -6.89
N ALA A 163 9.47 -29.54 -7.05
CA ALA A 163 10.18 -30.62 -6.39
C ALA A 163 11.59 -30.15 -5.96
N PRO A 164 12.06 -30.51 -4.75
CA PRO A 164 13.38 -30.14 -4.26
C PRO A 164 14.41 -31.11 -4.87
N GLY A 165 15.08 -30.67 -5.92
CA GLY A 165 16.14 -31.43 -6.56
C GLY A 165 17.05 -30.51 -7.36
N ASN A 166 18.35 -30.61 -7.09
CA ASN A 166 19.45 -29.81 -7.64
C ASN A 166 19.41 -29.67 -9.18
N ALA A 167 18.66 -28.70 -9.68
CA ALA A 167 18.76 -28.22 -11.05
C ALA A 167 19.61 -26.95 -11.07
N THR A 168 20.75 -27.02 -11.73
CA THR A 168 21.56 -25.87 -12.16
C THR A 168 20.72 -25.02 -13.11
N LEU A 169 19.91 -24.13 -12.52
CA LEU A 169 19.13 -23.11 -13.21
C LEU A 169 20.08 -22.00 -13.70
N GLY A 170 20.03 -21.70 -15.01
CA GLY A 170 20.52 -20.43 -15.52
C GLY A 170 19.95 -19.31 -14.65
N THR A 171 20.83 -18.51 -14.08
CA THR A 171 20.53 -17.52 -13.04
C THR A 171 19.59 -16.45 -13.58
N ALA A 172 18.28 -16.68 -13.48
CA ALA A 172 17.30 -15.63 -13.64
C ALA A 172 17.66 -14.51 -12.66
N SER A 173 17.99 -13.33 -13.18
CA SER A 173 18.33 -12.20 -12.33
C SER A 173 17.13 -11.89 -11.42
N PRO A 174 17.33 -11.71 -10.11
CA PRO A 174 16.25 -11.30 -9.21
C PRO A 174 15.58 -10.02 -9.73
N TRP A 175 14.25 -10.00 -9.70
CA TRP A 175 13.43 -8.84 -10.04
C TRP A 175 12.52 -8.46 -8.85
N PRO A 176 12.40 -7.16 -8.50
CA PRO A 176 13.16 -6.04 -9.05
C PRO A 176 14.67 -6.16 -8.78
N PRO A 177 15.51 -5.43 -9.55
CA PRO A 177 16.96 -5.47 -9.33
C PRO A 177 17.35 -5.13 -7.88
N THR A 178 18.36 -5.81 -7.35
CA THR A 178 18.73 -5.74 -5.91
C THR A 178 19.24 -4.39 -5.42
N TYR A 179 19.55 -3.47 -6.33
CA TYR A 179 19.98 -2.11 -5.99
C TYR A 179 18.82 -1.15 -5.68
N PHE A 180 17.57 -1.58 -5.86
CA PHE A 180 16.37 -0.88 -5.40
C PHE A 180 16.14 -1.10 -3.90
N THR A 181 15.71 -0.05 -3.19
CA THR A 181 15.43 -0.10 -1.76
C THR A 181 14.09 -0.77 -1.49
N ALA A 182 13.85 -1.19 -0.24
CA ALA A 182 12.58 -1.80 0.14
C ALA A 182 11.36 -0.91 -0.19
N GLN A 183 11.48 0.41 -0.05
CA GLN A 183 10.41 1.35 -0.38
C GLN A 183 10.13 1.41 -1.88
N GLU A 184 11.16 1.32 -2.72
CA GLU A 184 11.00 1.27 -4.17
C GLU A 184 10.40 -0.06 -4.63
N VAL A 185 10.84 -1.17 -4.03
CA VAL A 185 10.25 -2.50 -4.22
C VAL A 185 8.77 -2.51 -3.82
N ALA A 186 8.40 -1.83 -2.72
CA ALA A 186 7.00 -1.68 -2.34
C ALA A 186 6.20 -0.94 -3.42
N TRP A 187 6.74 0.12 -4.01
CA TRP A 187 6.08 0.79 -5.14
C TRP A 187 5.88 -0.16 -6.30
N PHE A 188 6.91 -0.88 -6.74
CA PHE A 188 6.79 -1.87 -7.82
C PHE A 188 5.79 -3.00 -7.52
N SER A 189 5.58 -3.31 -6.23
CA SER A 189 4.68 -4.38 -5.79
C SER A 189 3.20 -4.01 -5.84
N HIS A 190 2.83 -2.78 -6.19
CA HIS A 190 1.42 -2.41 -6.28
C HIS A 190 0.71 -3.22 -7.38
N ASP A 191 -0.49 -3.72 -7.08
CA ASP A 191 -1.26 -4.64 -7.92
C ASP A 191 -1.48 -4.13 -9.35
N HIS A 192 -1.63 -2.81 -9.52
CA HIS A 192 -1.84 -2.19 -10.81
C HIS A 192 -0.53 -1.94 -11.57
N LEU A 193 0.63 -1.89 -10.90
CA LEU A 193 1.93 -1.63 -11.53
C LEU A 193 2.67 -2.90 -11.87
N LEU A 194 2.66 -3.86 -10.94
CA LEU A 194 3.44 -5.08 -11.04
C LEU A 194 3.25 -5.81 -12.38
N PRO A 195 2.02 -6.03 -12.88
CA PRO A 195 1.81 -6.72 -14.16
C PRO A 195 2.37 -5.97 -15.38
N GLN A 196 2.53 -4.65 -15.27
CA GLN A 196 3.02 -3.77 -16.35
C GLN A 196 4.53 -3.58 -16.31
N LEU A 197 5.14 -3.71 -15.13
CA LEU A 197 6.58 -3.45 -14.92
C LEU A 197 7.40 -4.73 -14.81
N TYR A 198 6.78 -5.88 -14.51
CA TYR A 198 7.50 -7.12 -14.25
C TYR A 198 8.46 -7.48 -15.39
N GLY A 199 9.71 -7.77 -15.04
CA GLY A 199 10.78 -8.10 -15.98
C GLY A 199 11.45 -6.89 -16.63
N LEU A 200 10.93 -5.67 -16.45
CA LEU A 200 11.55 -4.45 -16.96
C LEU A 200 12.86 -4.17 -16.20
N THR A 201 13.93 -3.96 -16.97
CA THR A 201 15.25 -3.57 -16.49
C THR A 201 15.92 -2.67 -17.52
N THR A 202 17.06 -2.07 -17.17
CA THR A 202 17.88 -1.26 -18.09
C THR A 202 18.38 -2.04 -19.32
N SER A 203 18.34 -3.38 -19.32
CA SER A 203 18.76 -4.20 -20.46
C SER A 203 17.63 -4.46 -21.47
N VAL A 204 16.38 -4.22 -21.09
CA VAL A 204 15.22 -4.41 -21.98
C VAL A 204 15.19 -3.27 -23.01
N LYS A 205 15.27 -3.61 -24.29
CA LYS A 205 15.14 -2.63 -25.39
C LYS A 205 13.68 -2.41 -25.73
N ILE A 206 13.17 -1.24 -25.36
CA ILE A 206 11.81 -0.81 -25.70
C ILE A 206 11.86 -0.09 -27.04
N THR A 207 11.19 -0.66 -28.05
CA THR A 207 11.28 -0.17 -29.44
C THR A 207 9.96 0.38 -29.98
N LYS A 208 8.84 0.16 -29.30
CA LYS A 208 7.52 0.63 -29.73
C LYS A 208 7.01 1.70 -28.80
N ALA A 209 6.45 2.77 -29.37
CA ALA A 209 5.87 3.88 -28.61
C ALA A 209 4.72 3.43 -27.67
N VAL A 210 3.99 2.38 -28.05
CA VAL A 210 2.87 1.83 -27.26
C VAL A 210 3.30 1.17 -25.95
N ASP A 211 4.57 0.81 -25.83
CA ASP A 211 5.13 0.18 -24.63
C ASP A 211 5.58 1.24 -23.60
N PHE A 212 5.56 2.54 -23.95
CA PHE A 212 5.87 3.62 -23.04
C PHE A 212 4.60 4.08 -22.30
N PRO A 213 4.65 4.24 -20.96
CA PRO A 213 3.58 4.87 -20.24
C PRO A 213 3.40 6.32 -20.73
N ARG A 214 2.16 6.79 -20.73
CA ARG A 214 1.82 8.16 -21.11
C ARG A 214 2.56 9.15 -20.21
N ILE A 215 3.11 10.20 -20.81
CA ILE A 215 3.72 11.32 -20.06
C ILE A 215 2.62 12.00 -19.24
N PRO A 216 2.79 12.12 -17.91
CA PRO A 216 1.80 12.76 -17.05
C PRO A 216 1.54 14.22 -17.43
N ASP A 217 0.26 14.59 -17.38
CA ASP A 217 -0.26 15.96 -17.44
C ASP A 217 -1.01 16.31 -16.14
N ALA A 218 -1.48 17.55 -16.00
CA ALA A 218 -2.14 18.05 -14.79
C ALA A 218 -3.44 17.31 -14.38
N TYR A 219 -3.99 16.45 -15.24
CA TYR A 219 -5.19 15.67 -14.98
C TYR A 219 -4.90 14.17 -14.82
N THR A 220 -3.63 13.79 -14.88
CA THR A 220 -3.22 12.40 -14.79
C THR A 220 -3.45 11.86 -13.39
N HIS A 221 -4.08 10.69 -13.32
CA HIS A 221 -4.38 10.02 -12.07
C HIS A 221 -3.08 9.63 -11.34
N PRO A 222 -2.99 9.72 -9.99
CA PRO A 222 -1.75 9.44 -9.26
C PRO A 222 -1.10 8.08 -9.56
N LEU A 223 -1.90 7.05 -9.86
CA LEU A 223 -1.39 5.73 -10.25
C LEU A 223 -0.65 5.74 -11.59
N ASP A 224 -1.14 6.49 -12.57
CA ASP A 224 -0.51 6.60 -13.88
C ASP A 224 0.79 7.41 -13.78
N VAL A 225 0.81 8.43 -12.92
CA VAL A 225 2.04 9.15 -12.56
C VAL A 225 3.07 8.20 -11.97
N ARG A 226 2.65 7.37 -11.01
CA ARG A 226 3.52 6.37 -10.37
C ARG A 226 4.01 5.32 -11.37
N LEU A 227 3.17 4.86 -12.29
CA LEU A 227 3.57 3.96 -13.38
C LEU A 227 4.66 4.58 -14.25
N PHE A 228 4.47 5.84 -14.68
CA PHE A 228 5.46 6.57 -15.46
C PHE A 228 6.80 6.70 -14.72
N LEU A 229 6.78 7.06 -13.44
CA LEU A 229 7.99 7.20 -12.62
C LEU A 229 8.68 5.86 -12.38
N ALA A 230 7.91 4.81 -12.07
CA ALA A 230 8.42 3.47 -11.83
C ALA A 230 9.06 2.87 -13.09
N PHE A 231 8.40 3.01 -14.25
CA PHE A 231 8.97 2.67 -15.55
C PHE A 231 10.27 3.43 -15.80
N THR A 232 10.26 4.75 -15.62
CA THR A 232 11.44 5.60 -15.78
C THR A 232 12.60 5.10 -14.93
N SER A 233 12.33 4.72 -13.67
CA SER A 233 13.34 4.20 -12.77
C SER A 233 13.95 2.88 -13.26
N LEU A 234 13.12 1.91 -13.68
CA LEU A 234 13.55 0.58 -14.08
C LEU A 234 14.29 0.59 -15.43
N SER A 235 13.90 1.47 -16.35
CA SER A 235 14.54 1.59 -17.67
C SER A 235 15.85 2.38 -17.65
N ASN A 236 16.06 3.28 -16.68
CA ASN A 236 17.19 4.22 -16.72
C ASN A 236 18.17 4.10 -15.54
N LEU A 237 17.75 3.58 -14.37
CA LEU A 237 18.61 3.50 -13.20
C LEU A 237 19.26 2.12 -13.10
N GLY A 238 20.58 2.08 -13.26
CA GLY A 238 21.39 0.86 -13.14
C GLY A 238 21.97 0.64 -11.75
N ARG A 239 22.86 -0.37 -11.64
CA ARG A 239 23.50 -0.77 -10.38
C ARG A 239 24.30 0.36 -9.71
N ASP A 240 24.99 1.16 -10.51
CA ASP A 240 25.86 2.25 -10.03
C ASP A 240 25.12 3.58 -9.87
N ARG A 241 23.78 3.56 -9.75
CA ARG A 241 22.97 4.76 -9.65
C ARG A 241 23.37 5.60 -8.43
N ARG A 242 23.70 6.86 -8.68
CA ARG A 242 23.89 7.89 -7.64
C ARG A 242 22.61 8.66 -7.34
N VAL A 243 21.56 8.40 -8.13
CA VAL A 243 20.27 9.09 -8.07
C VAL A 243 19.18 8.11 -7.67
N SER A 244 18.29 8.53 -6.77
CA SER A 244 17.03 7.86 -6.47
C SER A 244 15.84 8.66 -7.02
N LEU A 245 14.84 7.97 -7.54
CA LEU A 245 13.61 8.58 -8.06
C LEU A 245 12.45 8.19 -7.14
N CYS A 246 11.84 9.18 -6.50
CA CYS A 246 10.60 8.99 -5.76
C CYS A 246 9.49 8.66 -6.77
N MET A 247 8.92 7.45 -6.67
CA MET A 247 7.90 7.00 -7.61
C MET A 247 6.49 7.39 -7.18
N THR A 248 6.36 8.06 -6.03
CA THR A 248 5.07 8.57 -5.56
C THR A 248 4.94 10.05 -5.87
N PRO A 249 3.85 10.51 -6.52
CA PRO A 249 3.64 11.93 -6.74
C PRO A 249 3.58 12.70 -5.41
N ILE A 250 4.23 13.86 -5.38
CA ILE A 250 4.22 14.77 -4.23
C ILE A 250 3.15 15.83 -4.49
N THR A 251 2.06 15.79 -3.75
CA THR A 251 0.88 16.64 -4.03
C THR A 251 0.49 17.51 -2.85
N PHE A 252 0.73 17.05 -1.63
CA PHE A 252 0.23 17.70 -0.42
C PHE A 252 1.38 18.30 0.40
N TRP A 253 1.08 19.34 1.17
CA TRP A 253 2.03 19.91 2.11
C TRP A 253 2.21 18.98 3.32
N ASP A 254 1.10 18.59 3.94
CA ASP A 254 1.04 17.77 5.13
C ASP A 254 -0.10 16.74 5.12
N ASP A 255 -0.15 15.89 6.15
CA ASP A 255 -1.12 14.81 6.26
C ASP A 255 -2.55 15.32 6.48
N ASP A 256 -2.71 16.50 7.08
CA ASP A 256 -4.03 17.09 7.32
C ASP A 256 -4.66 17.51 5.98
N GLU A 257 -3.89 18.17 5.11
CA GLU A 257 -4.33 18.49 3.75
C GLU A 257 -4.66 17.21 2.96
N ARG A 258 -3.79 16.20 2.99
CA ARG A 258 -4.03 14.92 2.30
C ARG A 258 -5.33 14.24 2.76
N LYS A 259 -5.63 14.30 4.06
CA LYS A 259 -6.84 13.74 4.68
C LYS A 259 -8.09 14.48 4.22
N ASP A 260 -8.05 15.82 4.20
CA ASP A 260 -9.17 16.65 3.72
C ASP A 260 -9.54 16.34 2.26
N TRP A 261 -8.54 16.02 1.43
CA TRP A 261 -8.75 15.66 0.02
C TRP A 261 -9.15 14.20 -0.23
N HIS A 262 -9.20 13.35 0.79
CA HIS A 262 -9.44 11.92 0.61
C HIS A 262 -10.78 11.62 -0.07
N LEU A 263 -11.88 12.16 0.47
CA LEU A 263 -13.21 11.95 -0.12
C LEU A 263 -13.35 12.62 -1.49
N ALA A 264 -12.80 13.83 -1.64
CA ALA A 264 -12.88 14.60 -2.88
C ALA A 264 -12.16 13.92 -4.07
N THR A 265 -11.12 13.14 -3.77
CA THR A 265 -10.33 12.41 -4.77
C THR A 265 -10.77 10.95 -4.95
N GLY A 266 -11.90 10.55 -4.36
CA GLY A 266 -12.34 9.14 -4.38
C GLY A 266 -11.33 8.19 -3.73
N GLY A 267 -10.59 8.68 -2.74
CA GLY A 267 -9.54 7.95 -2.03
C GLY A 267 -8.16 8.06 -2.66
N ALA A 268 -8.00 8.65 -3.86
CA ALA A 268 -6.72 8.70 -4.56
C ALA A 268 -5.65 9.53 -3.83
N SER A 269 -6.01 10.41 -2.89
CA SER A 269 -5.04 11.17 -2.09
C SER A 269 -4.05 10.28 -1.32
N LYS A 270 -4.42 9.04 -0.96
CA LYS A 270 -3.52 8.09 -0.28
C LYS A 270 -2.35 7.64 -1.16
N LEU A 271 -2.46 7.81 -2.48
CA LEU A 271 -1.44 7.45 -3.47
C LEU A 271 -0.44 8.57 -3.71
N CYS A 272 -0.63 9.72 -3.05
CA CYS A 272 0.30 10.85 -3.10
C CYS A 272 1.00 11.01 -1.76
N TRP A 273 2.23 11.49 -1.84
CA TRP A 273 3.01 11.87 -0.68
C TRP A 273 2.85 13.34 -0.35
N THR A 274 3.07 13.61 0.93
CA THR A 274 3.31 14.94 1.45
C THR A 274 4.75 15.36 1.20
N THR A 275 5.01 16.66 1.26
CA THR A 275 6.38 17.19 1.16
C THR A 275 7.25 16.65 2.31
N TRP A 276 6.68 16.46 3.50
CA TRP A 276 7.40 15.87 4.64
C TRP A 276 7.72 14.40 4.51
N GLU A 277 6.85 13.60 3.91
CA GLU A 277 7.18 12.20 3.60
C GLU A 277 8.32 12.12 2.59
N PHE A 278 8.28 12.95 1.54
CA PHE A 278 9.37 13.03 0.57
C PHE A 278 10.68 13.44 1.22
N CYS A 279 10.71 14.50 2.02
CA CYS A 279 11.93 14.95 2.71
C CYS A 279 12.49 13.90 3.66
N ARG A 280 11.62 13.15 4.36
CA ARG A 280 12.04 12.06 5.25
C ARG A 280 12.69 10.94 4.46
N TRP A 281 12.02 10.47 3.40
CA TRP A 281 12.57 9.44 2.52
C TRP A 281 13.88 9.89 1.84
N ALA A 282 13.92 11.13 1.34
CA ALA A 282 15.10 11.73 0.75
C ALA A 282 16.31 11.70 1.70
N LYS A 283 16.09 12.06 2.97
CA LYS A 283 17.12 11.98 4.01
C LYS A 283 17.65 10.56 4.18
N ASP A 284 16.78 9.56 4.17
CA ASP A 284 17.16 8.16 4.28
C ASP A 284 17.98 7.70 3.05
N GLU A 285 17.57 8.12 1.85
CA GLU A 285 18.31 7.83 0.60
C GLU A 285 19.70 8.49 0.60
N PHE A 286 19.83 9.75 1.00
CA PHE A 286 21.13 10.41 1.16
C PHE A 286 22.01 9.67 2.19
N SER A 287 21.42 9.24 3.31
CA SER A 287 22.13 8.47 4.35
C SER A 287 22.59 7.11 3.85
N SER A 288 21.94 6.55 2.81
CA SER A 288 22.33 5.32 2.13
C SER A 288 23.42 5.50 1.07
N GLY A 289 23.91 6.74 0.87
CA GLY A 289 24.99 7.06 -0.07
C GLY A 289 24.53 7.54 -1.44
N ARG A 290 23.25 7.91 -1.61
CA ARG A 290 22.77 8.58 -2.83
C ARG A 290 23.26 10.02 -2.86
N GLU A 291 23.55 10.54 -4.04
CA GLU A 291 24.01 11.91 -4.26
C GLU A 291 22.88 12.85 -4.67
N ALA A 292 21.82 12.31 -5.28
CA ALA A 292 20.64 13.07 -5.64
C ALA A 292 19.35 12.26 -5.44
N VAL A 293 18.27 12.97 -5.13
CA VAL A 293 16.91 12.43 -5.04
C VAL A 293 16.00 13.31 -5.87
N VAL A 294 15.21 12.69 -6.73
CA VAL A 294 14.29 13.38 -7.63
C VAL A 294 12.88 12.97 -7.27
N GLY A 295 11.98 13.95 -7.19
CA GLY A 295 10.55 13.71 -6.99
C GLY A 295 9.74 14.58 -7.95
N LEU A 296 8.56 14.10 -8.32
CA LEU A 296 7.64 14.87 -9.16
C LEU A 296 6.59 15.54 -8.27
N CYS A 297 6.66 16.87 -8.20
CA CYS A 297 5.57 17.67 -7.65
C CYS A 297 4.40 17.65 -8.64
N HIS A 298 3.27 17.08 -8.24
CA HIS A 298 2.11 16.89 -9.10
C HIS A 298 0.88 17.52 -8.45
N PHE A 299 0.22 18.41 -9.19
CA PHE A 299 -1.04 19.01 -8.78
C PHE A 299 -2.18 18.32 -9.51
N HIS A 300 -2.98 17.54 -8.77
CA HIS A 300 -4.16 16.89 -9.34
C HIS A 300 -5.33 17.88 -9.34
N CYS A 301 -5.66 18.44 -10.52
CA CYS A 301 -6.82 19.29 -10.69
C CYS A 301 -8.09 18.43 -10.82
N VAL A 302 -9.00 18.49 -9.84
CA VAL A 302 -10.34 17.90 -9.96
C VAL A 302 -11.12 18.71 -10.99
N ALA A 303 -11.50 18.08 -12.11
CA ALA A 303 -12.23 18.73 -13.20
C ALA A 303 -13.64 19.18 -12.75
N GLN A 304 -13.74 20.42 -12.27
CA GLN A 304 -14.96 21.21 -12.20
C GLN A 304 -14.62 22.66 -12.57
N ASP A 305 -15.61 23.41 -13.07
CA ASP A 305 -15.49 24.76 -13.64
C ASP A 305 -14.84 25.85 -12.75
N ASN A 306 -14.37 25.51 -11.54
CA ASN A 306 -13.60 26.39 -10.67
C ASN A 306 -12.83 25.57 -9.60
N PRO A 307 -11.65 24.99 -9.91
CA PRO A 307 -10.85 24.27 -8.92
C PRO A 307 -10.43 25.16 -7.74
N TRP A 308 -10.34 26.47 -7.96
CA TRP A 308 -10.00 27.47 -6.95
C TRP A 308 -11.10 27.72 -5.91
N LYS A 309 -12.37 27.42 -6.20
CA LYS A 309 -13.48 27.62 -5.24
C LYS A 309 -13.44 26.65 -4.06
N TRP A 310 -12.90 25.45 -4.27
CA TRP A 310 -12.61 24.51 -3.18
C TRP A 310 -11.34 24.89 -2.45
N PHE A 311 -10.34 25.41 -3.17
CA PHE A 311 -9.19 26.04 -2.53
C PHE A 311 -9.66 27.16 -1.59
N GLU A 312 -10.47 28.13 -2.01
CA GLU A 312 -10.95 29.20 -1.12
C GLU A 312 -11.85 28.74 0.04
N LYS A 313 -12.62 27.65 -0.12
CA LYS A 313 -13.53 27.16 0.93
C LYS A 313 -12.85 26.22 1.94
N SER A 314 -11.83 25.48 1.52
CA SER A 314 -11.07 24.55 2.38
C SER A 314 -9.78 25.18 2.92
N PHE A 315 -9.20 26.14 2.20
CA PHE A 315 -8.00 26.87 2.63
C PHE A 315 -8.40 27.94 3.63
N LYS A 316 -8.10 27.71 4.92
CA LYS A 316 -8.09 28.77 5.92
C LYS A 316 -6.79 29.57 5.75
N PRO A 317 -6.82 30.81 5.22
CA PRO A 317 -5.61 31.59 4.96
C PRO A 317 -4.79 31.88 6.23
N SER A 318 -5.42 31.74 7.40
CA SER A 318 -4.78 31.98 8.70
C SER A 318 -3.80 30.87 9.14
N ARG A 319 -3.67 29.75 8.43
CA ARG A 319 -2.75 28.65 8.80
C ARG A 319 -1.46 28.57 7.97
N HIS A 320 -1.49 28.99 6.70
CA HIS A 320 -0.33 28.94 5.82
C HIS A 320 -0.17 30.25 5.04
N ILE A 321 0.20 31.31 5.78
CA ILE A 321 0.67 32.58 5.21
C ILE A 321 2.10 32.36 4.73
N ARG A 322 2.25 31.87 3.50
CA ARG A 322 3.36 32.12 2.56
C ARG A 322 3.34 31.03 1.49
N ARG A 323 2.73 31.36 0.36
CA ARG A 323 2.91 30.66 -0.93
C ARG A 323 4.02 31.31 -1.74
N ASP A 324 5.14 31.59 -1.07
CA ASP A 324 6.37 31.97 -1.74
C ASP A 324 7.38 30.87 -1.44
N VAL A 325 7.57 29.97 -2.41
CA VAL A 325 8.75 29.09 -2.42
C VAL A 325 9.40 29.25 -3.78
N TYR A 326 10.65 29.70 -3.71
CA TYR A 326 11.61 29.96 -4.79
C TYR A 326 12.01 28.69 -5.54
#